data_AF-A0A974WKH9-F1
#
_entry.id   AF-A0A974WKH9-F1
#
_cell.length_a   1.000
_cell.length_b   1.000
_cell.length_c   1.000
_cell.angle_alpha   90.00
_cell.angle_beta   90.00
_cell.angle_gamma   90.00
#
_symmetry.space_group_name_H-M   'P 1'
#
loop_
_entity.id
_entity.type
_entity.pdbx_description
1 polymer ?
#
loop_
_entity_poly.entity_id
_entity_poly.type
_entity_poly.pdbx_seq_one_letter_code
_entity_poly.pdbx_strand_id
1 'polypeptide(L)'
;MRIRLQQEKIKTSANKLGILFMCLIIVTTISFGQEHSQSGNNIIEFKESDYPNYQIVGVFNPATGQTEWKQTDYPNYTIAGVYNPNTKSIEWKQSEWPRYDISGVYDPISKSVQWKQSSSKRYTISGVYNPAINEIEWKESLWPNYTIMGVYNAALKVVEWKQSTYPRYDVHGVYNPETKKVEWKETSYPNYEITGAYDSQLKKVVWKEAAQPHYSIAAVKVSND
;
A
#
# COMPACT_ATOMS: atom_id res chain seq x y z
N MET A 1 67.36 -12.32 25.36
CA MET A 1 66.91 -13.52 26.10
C MET A 1 65.87 -14.24 25.24
N ARG A 2 66.28 -15.43 24.71
CA ARG A 2 65.56 -16.64 24.27
C ARG A 2 64.05 -16.56 23.87
N ILE A 3 63.46 -17.31 22.93
CA ILE A 3 63.84 -18.39 22.00
C ILE A 3 62.63 -18.60 21.05
N ARG A 4 62.88 -19.24 19.89
CA ARG A 4 61.98 -19.71 18.83
C ARG A 4 60.82 -20.64 19.27
N LEU A 5 59.76 -20.60 18.43
CA LEU A 5 58.89 -21.68 17.92
C LEU A 5 59.22 -23.13 18.34
N GLN A 6 58.19 -23.90 18.71
CA GLN A 6 57.70 -25.10 17.99
C GLN A 6 56.54 -25.80 18.75
N GLN A 7 55.52 -26.17 17.95
CA GLN A 7 54.60 -27.33 18.00
C GLN A 7 54.28 -28.05 19.33
N GLU A 8 52.98 -28.35 19.53
CA GLU A 8 52.58 -29.71 19.89
C GLU A 8 51.15 -30.06 19.40
N LYS A 9 51.06 -31.16 18.66
CA LYS A 9 49.84 -31.89 18.27
C LYS A 9 49.52 -32.84 19.41
N ILE A 10 48.31 -32.82 19.96
CA ILE A 10 47.77 -33.99 20.67
C ILE A 10 46.43 -34.38 20.06
N LYS A 11 46.42 -35.61 19.54
CA LYS A 11 45.29 -36.35 18.97
C LYS A 11 44.39 -36.91 20.08
N THR A 12 43.09 -36.76 19.89
CA THR A 12 41.97 -37.67 20.22
C THR A 12 42.07 -38.60 21.44
N SER A 13 41.10 -38.48 22.36
CA SER A 13 40.29 -39.64 22.74
C SER A 13 38.87 -39.21 23.15
N ALA A 14 37.89 -40.00 22.71
CA ALA A 14 36.48 -39.80 22.93
C ALA A 14 36.05 -40.18 24.35
N ASN A 15 35.12 -39.44 24.96
CA ASN A 15 33.77 -39.96 25.23
C ASN A 15 32.90 -39.02 26.09
N LYS A 16 31.70 -38.78 25.55
CA LYS A 16 30.40 -38.54 26.21
C LYS A 16 30.03 -37.14 26.75
N LEU A 17 29.02 -36.62 26.04
CA LEU A 17 27.86 -35.82 26.46
C LEU A 17 28.12 -34.38 26.93
N GLY A 18 27.66 -33.43 26.11
CA GLY A 18 27.53 -32.03 26.48
C GLY A 18 27.37 -31.16 25.25
N ILE A 19 26.23 -31.29 24.57
CA ILE A 19 25.76 -30.27 23.62
C ILE A 19 25.59 -28.98 24.43
N LEU A 20 26.34 -27.91 24.12
CA LEU A 20 25.88 -26.52 24.24
C LEU A 20 26.92 -25.50 23.75
N PHE A 21 26.42 -24.53 22.97
CA PHE A 21 26.96 -23.21 22.64
C PHE A 21 28.24 -23.11 21.80
N MET A 22 28.04 -23.14 20.48
CA MET A 22 28.82 -22.30 19.57
C MET A 22 27.91 -21.16 19.09
N CYS A 23 28.29 -19.93 19.43
CA CYS A 23 27.68 -18.70 18.94
C CYS A 23 27.63 -18.71 17.41
N LEU A 24 26.47 -19.07 16.86
CA LEU A 24 26.12 -18.73 15.50
C LEU A 24 25.52 -17.32 15.55
N ILE A 25 26.30 -16.34 15.11
CA ILE A 25 25.81 -15.02 14.76
C ILE A 25 24.85 -15.23 13.59
N ILE A 26 23.57 -15.39 13.89
CA ILE A 26 22.51 -15.30 12.89
C ILE A 26 22.40 -13.83 12.55
N VAL A 27 23.06 -13.42 11.47
CA VAL A 27 22.67 -12.23 10.73
C VAL A 27 21.30 -12.54 10.15
N THR A 28 20.24 -12.25 10.89
CA THR A 28 18.89 -12.19 10.33
C THR A 28 18.85 -10.99 9.40
N THR A 29 19.15 -11.21 8.12
CA THR A 29 18.60 -10.39 7.06
C THR A 29 17.08 -10.42 7.22
N ILE A 30 16.51 -9.35 7.76
CA ILE A 30 15.07 -9.11 7.73
C ILE A 30 14.75 -8.83 6.26
N SER A 31 14.44 -9.89 5.52
CA SER A 31 13.85 -9.76 4.20
C SER A 31 12.41 -9.31 4.43
N PHE A 32 12.09 -8.04 4.14
CA PHE A 32 10.71 -7.58 4.07
C PHE A 32 10.04 -8.34 2.92
N GLY A 33 9.35 -9.43 3.26
CA GLY A 33 8.70 -10.31 2.31
C GLY A 33 7.39 -9.69 1.81
N GLN A 34 7.16 -9.74 0.50
CA GLN A 34 5.81 -9.62 -0.06
C GLN A 34 4.96 -10.74 0.54
N GLU A 35 3.96 -10.38 1.35
CA GLU A 35 2.97 -11.35 1.81
C GLU A 35 1.95 -11.59 0.68
N HIS A 36 2.09 -12.72 0.00
CA HIS A 36 1.09 -13.22 -0.91
C HIS A 36 0.07 -14.04 -0.13
N SER A 37 -1.17 -13.56 0.00
CA SER A 37 -2.29 -14.44 0.34
C SER A 37 -2.63 -15.26 -0.90
N GLN A 38 -2.06 -16.46 -1.03
CA GLN A 38 -2.31 -17.36 -2.16
C GLN A 38 -3.56 -18.21 -1.92
N SER A 39 -4.64 -17.86 -2.61
CA SER A 39 -5.71 -18.76 -3.04
C SER A 39 -6.05 -18.36 -4.48
N GLY A 40 -6.17 -19.32 -5.40
CA GLY A 40 -5.92 -19.16 -6.85
C GLY A 40 -6.58 -17.96 -7.56
N ASN A 41 -6.05 -17.51 -8.69
CA ASN A 41 -6.59 -16.53 -9.67
C ASN A 41 -7.15 -15.16 -9.19
N ASN A 42 -7.42 -14.94 -7.91
CA ASN A 42 -7.83 -13.66 -7.34
C ASN A 42 -6.80 -13.26 -6.27
N ILE A 43 -5.66 -12.76 -6.74
CA ILE A 43 -4.54 -12.43 -5.85
C ILE A 43 -4.71 -10.96 -5.46
N ILE A 44 -4.95 -10.71 -4.18
CA ILE A 44 -4.72 -9.37 -3.63
C ILE A 44 -3.26 -9.33 -3.19
N GLU A 45 -2.48 -8.45 -3.83
CA GLU A 45 -1.10 -8.19 -3.44
C GLU A 45 -1.07 -6.99 -2.51
N PHE A 46 -0.43 -7.17 -1.35
CA PHE A 46 -0.13 -6.07 -0.44
C PHE A 46 1.36 -5.78 -0.48
N LYS A 47 1.72 -4.50 -0.52
CA LYS A 47 3.11 -4.07 -0.43
C LYS A 47 3.23 -2.85 0.48
N GLU A 48 4.20 -2.90 1.37
CA GLU A 48 4.58 -1.77 2.22
C GLU A 48 5.74 -0.99 1.60
N SER A 49 5.88 0.27 1.98
CA SER A 49 7.03 1.09 1.62
C SER A 49 8.31 0.54 2.27
N ASP A 50 9.45 0.75 1.62
CA ASP A 50 10.73 0.27 2.14
C ASP A 50 11.19 1.09 3.37
N TYR A 51 10.74 2.36 3.45
CA TYR A 51 11.17 3.34 4.43
C TYR A 51 9.99 4.14 4.99
N PRO A 52 10.11 4.67 6.22
CA PRO A 52 9.07 5.52 6.80
C PRO A 52 9.00 6.87 6.10
N ASN A 53 7.79 7.40 5.97
CA ASN A 53 7.41 8.61 5.25
C ASN A 53 7.58 8.53 3.74
N TYR A 54 7.82 7.36 3.16
CA TYR A 54 7.74 7.14 1.73
C TYR A 54 6.36 6.56 1.40
N GLN A 55 5.72 7.05 0.33
CA GLN A 55 4.47 6.46 -0.13
C GLN A 55 4.75 5.40 -1.19
N ILE A 56 4.02 4.28 -1.12
CA ILE A 56 4.01 3.27 -2.16
C ILE A 56 2.61 3.15 -2.76
N VAL A 57 2.53 3.04 -4.08
CA VAL A 57 1.29 2.77 -4.80
C VAL A 57 1.53 1.62 -5.77
N GLY A 58 0.57 0.71 -5.82
CA GLY A 58 0.49 -0.33 -6.83
C GLY A 58 -0.70 -0.09 -7.73
N VAL A 59 -0.55 -0.36 -9.02
CA VAL A 59 -1.65 -0.35 -9.98
C VAL A 59 -1.58 -1.58 -10.85
N PHE A 60 -2.68 -2.31 -10.97
CA PHE A 60 -2.79 -3.42 -11.92
C PHE A 60 -2.88 -2.87 -13.34
N ASN A 61 -2.08 -3.43 -14.25
CA ASN A 61 -2.13 -3.15 -15.68
C ASN A 61 -2.79 -4.33 -16.41
N PRO A 62 -4.07 -4.25 -16.79
CA PRO A 62 -4.78 -5.32 -17.49
C PRO A 62 -4.18 -5.69 -18.85
N ALA A 63 -3.45 -4.77 -19.50
CA ALA A 63 -2.85 -5.04 -20.81
C ALA A 63 -1.64 -5.96 -20.72
N THR A 64 -0.92 -5.93 -19.59
CA THR A 64 0.25 -6.79 -19.33
C THR A 64 -0.08 -7.94 -18.38
N GLY A 65 -1.19 -7.85 -17.65
CA GLY A 65 -1.55 -8.80 -16.58
C GLY A 65 -0.65 -8.69 -15.35
N GLN A 66 0.04 -7.57 -15.17
CA GLN A 66 1.02 -7.36 -14.11
C GLN A 66 0.67 -6.15 -13.25
N THR A 67 1.08 -6.20 -11.98
CA THR A 67 1.06 -5.04 -11.09
C THR A 67 2.33 -4.21 -11.27
N GLU A 68 2.17 -2.92 -11.52
CA GLU A 68 3.27 -1.96 -11.49
C GLU A 68 3.29 -1.25 -10.14
N TRP A 69 4.42 -1.32 -9.44
CA TRP A 69 4.63 -0.70 -8.13
C TRP A 69 5.53 0.50 -8.27
N LYS A 70 5.17 1.61 -7.62
CA LYS A 70 6.01 2.80 -7.54
C LYS A 70 6.02 3.37 -6.14
N GLN A 71 7.21 3.71 -5.69
CA GLN A 71 7.46 4.43 -4.44
C GLN A 71 7.91 5.85 -4.79
N THR A 72 7.64 6.81 -3.90
CA THR A 72 8.17 8.17 -4.01
C THR A 72 9.70 8.18 -3.93
N ASP A 73 10.35 9.11 -4.62
CA ASP A 73 11.82 9.22 -4.58
C ASP A 73 12.32 9.87 -3.27
N TYR A 74 11.46 10.66 -2.62
CA TYR A 74 11.77 11.45 -1.43
C TYR A 74 10.70 11.29 -0.35
N PRO A 75 11.08 11.40 0.95
CA PRO A 75 10.13 11.26 2.03
C PRO A 75 9.16 12.45 2.09
N ASN A 76 7.95 12.20 2.58
CA ASN A 76 6.82 13.12 2.68
C ASN A 76 6.24 13.56 1.33
N TYR A 77 6.66 13.01 0.20
CA TYR A 77 5.93 13.21 -1.06
C TYR A 77 4.81 12.19 -1.16
N THR A 78 3.82 12.48 -2.01
CA THR A 78 2.78 11.53 -2.37
C THR A 78 2.87 11.24 -3.87
N ILE A 79 2.43 10.06 -4.27
CA ILE A 79 2.35 9.61 -5.64
C ILE A 79 1.00 8.92 -5.86
N ALA A 80 0.42 9.14 -7.02
CA ALA A 80 -0.73 8.39 -7.48
C ALA A 80 -0.43 7.76 -8.85
N GLY A 81 -1.00 6.58 -9.07
CA GLY A 81 -0.93 5.84 -10.31
C GLY A 81 -2.33 5.52 -10.81
N VAL A 82 -2.55 5.63 -12.12
CA VAL A 82 -3.83 5.33 -12.74
C VAL A 82 -3.60 4.60 -14.06
N TYR A 83 -4.27 3.47 -14.26
CA TYR A 83 -4.28 2.80 -15.56
C TYR A 83 -5.09 3.60 -16.57
N ASN A 84 -4.47 3.95 -17.70
CA ASN A 84 -5.15 4.54 -18.84
C ASN A 84 -5.41 3.45 -19.91
N PRO A 85 -6.67 3.02 -20.12
CA PRO A 85 -7.00 2.00 -21.10
C PRO A 85 -6.77 2.40 -22.56
N ASN A 86 -6.69 3.70 -22.88
CA ASN A 86 -6.41 4.14 -24.25
C ASN A 86 -4.94 3.98 -24.63
N THR A 87 -4.04 4.30 -23.70
CA THR A 87 -2.60 4.13 -23.89
C THR A 87 -2.11 2.75 -23.46
N LYS A 88 -2.95 1.99 -22.74
CA LYS A 88 -2.64 0.67 -22.17
C LYS A 88 -1.44 0.70 -21.22
N SER A 89 -1.31 1.79 -20.46
CA SER A 89 -0.18 2.04 -19.57
C SER A 89 -0.64 2.69 -18.27
N ILE A 90 0.16 2.57 -17.22
CA ILE A 90 -0.03 3.33 -15.99
C ILE A 90 0.54 4.74 -16.18
N GLU A 91 -0.26 5.75 -15.89
CA GLU A 91 0.22 7.13 -15.72
C GLU A 91 0.50 7.38 -14.24
N TRP A 92 1.66 7.95 -13.96
CA TRP A 92 2.12 8.24 -12.60
C TRP A 92 2.28 9.73 -12.40
N LYS A 93 1.84 10.24 -11.26
CA LYS A 93 2.09 11.63 -10.88
C LYS A 93 2.43 11.73 -9.40
N GLN A 94 3.55 12.41 -9.13
CA GLN A 94 3.97 12.76 -7.78
C GLN A 94 3.46 14.16 -7.43
N SER A 95 3.24 14.43 -6.15
CA SER A 95 3.02 15.79 -5.67
C SER A 95 4.19 16.70 -6.01
N GLU A 96 3.90 17.97 -6.28
CA GLU A 96 4.92 18.97 -6.60
C GLU A 96 5.75 19.32 -5.36
N TRP A 97 5.15 19.22 -4.18
CA TRP A 97 5.72 19.65 -2.91
C TRP A 97 5.54 18.59 -1.81
N PRO A 98 6.45 18.56 -0.82
CA PRO A 98 6.33 17.64 0.29
C PRO A 98 5.10 17.99 1.15
N ARG A 99 4.41 16.95 1.58
CA ARG A 99 3.19 16.95 2.39
C ARG A 99 1.96 17.49 1.66
N TYR A 100 2.01 17.64 0.34
CA TYR A 100 0.81 17.78 -0.47
C TYR A 100 0.36 16.40 -0.89
N ASP A 101 -0.94 16.21 -0.96
CA ASP A 101 -1.54 14.98 -1.45
C ASP A 101 -1.90 15.10 -2.92
N ILE A 102 -1.86 14.00 -3.65
CA ILE A 102 -2.21 13.96 -5.07
C ILE A 102 -3.06 12.74 -5.37
N SER A 103 -4.15 12.95 -6.10
CA SER A 103 -5.03 11.88 -6.55
C SER A 103 -5.23 11.97 -8.05
N GLY A 104 -5.31 10.80 -8.69
CA GLY A 104 -5.58 10.65 -10.11
C GLY A 104 -6.83 9.81 -10.34
N VAL A 105 -7.59 10.14 -11.37
CA VAL A 105 -8.78 9.38 -11.79
C VAL A 105 -8.82 9.34 -13.31
N TYR A 106 -9.01 8.16 -13.89
CA TYR A 106 -9.26 8.06 -15.33
C TYR A 106 -10.69 8.50 -15.64
N ASP A 107 -10.82 9.47 -16.54
CA ASP A 107 -12.11 9.91 -17.08
C ASP A 107 -12.35 9.24 -18.44
N PRO A 108 -13.32 8.33 -18.55
CA PRO A 108 -13.65 7.67 -19.82
C PRO A 108 -14.29 8.62 -20.86
N ILE A 109 -14.83 9.77 -20.45
CA ILE A 109 -15.42 10.75 -21.37
C ILE A 109 -14.32 11.53 -22.09
N SER A 110 -13.41 12.16 -21.33
CA SER A 110 -12.24 12.85 -21.90
C SER A 110 -11.12 11.90 -22.33
N LYS A 111 -11.23 10.60 -22.02
CA LYS A 111 -10.27 9.56 -22.40
C LYS A 111 -8.87 9.79 -21.84
N SER A 112 -8.76 10.43 -20.67
CA SER A 112 -7.50 10.86 -20.06
C SER A 112 -7.54 10.77 -18.54
N VAL A 113 -6.36 10.72 -17.91
CA VAL A 113 -6.27 10.80 -16.46
C VAL A 113 -6.35 12.25 -16.02
N GLN A 114 -7.29 12.52 -15.11
CA GLN A 114 -7.42 13.81 -14.43
C GLN A 114 -6.70 13.75 -13.10
N TRP A 115 -5.92 14.79 -12.83
CA TRP A 115 -5.08 14.88 -11.64
C TRP A 115 -5.47 16.06 -10.78
N LYS A 116 -5.52 15.87 -9.48
CA LYS A 116 -5.74 16.96 -8.53
C LYS A 116 -4.81 16.83 -7.34
N GLN A 117 -4.18 17.95 -7.00
CA GLN A 117 -3.37 18.09 -5.79
C GLN A 117 -4.19 18.79 -4.71
N SER A 118 -3.89 18.50 -3.45
CA SER A 118 -4.44 19.22 -2.32
C SER A 118 -4.11 20.71 -2.40
N SER A 119 -4.99 21.55 -1.86
CA SER A 119 -4.84 23.01 -1.85
C SER A 119 -3.72 23.46 -0.90
N SER A 120 -3.41 22.65 0.12
CA SER A 120 -2.42 22.98 1.14
C SER A 120 -1.71 21.73 1.70
N LYS A 121 -0.61 21.98 2.43
CA LYS A 121 0.15 20.93 3.12
C LYS A 121 -0.73 20.24 4.16
N ARG A 122 -0.62 18.92 4.23
CA ARG A 122 -1.31 18.01 5.16
C ARG A 122 -2.81 17.90 4.91
N TYR A 123 -3.34 18.48 3.86
CA TYR A 123 -4.69 18.17 3.40
C TYR A 123 -4.61 16.96 2.48
N THR A 124 -5.56 16.04 2.62
CA THR A 124 -5.70 14.89 1.73
C THR A 124 -6.79 15.16 0.70
N ILE A 125 -6.63 14.58 -0.49
CA ILE A 125 -7.58 14.74 -1.59
C ILE A 125 -7.84 13.39 -2.23
N SER A 126 -9.12 13.09 -2.46
CA SER A 126 -9.54 11.86 -3.13
C SER A 126 -10.47 12.21 -4.29
N GLY A 127 -10.27 11.52 -5.41
CA GLY A 127 -11.10 11.61 -6.60
C GLY A 127 -11.75 10.27 -6.92
N VAL A 128 -12.99 10.30 -7.39
CA VAL A 128 -13.72 9.11 -7.84
C VAL A 128 -14.52 9.44 -9.09
N TYR A 129 -14.42 8.61 -10.12
CA TYR A 129 -15.31 8.72 -11.28
C TYR A 129 -16.69 8.19 -10.91
N ASN A 130 -17.72 9.02 -11.07
CA ASN A 130 -19.11 8.65 -10.88
C ASN A 130 -19.78 8.38 -12.24
N PRO A 131 -19.95 7.11 -12.65
CA PRO A 131 -20.56 6.78 -13.93
C PRO A 131 -22.06 7.08 -14.00
N ALA A 132 -22.74 7.35 -12.87
CA ALA A 132 -24.16 7.70 -12.88
C ALA A 132 -24.41 9.12 -13.39
N ILE A 133 -23.44 10.01 -13.20
CA ILE A 133 -23.49 11.41 -13.66
C ILE A 133 -22.43 11.73 -14.71
N ASN A 134 -21.56 10.77 -15.05
CA ASN A 134 -20.45 10.91 -15.99
C ASN A 134 -19.44 12.01 -15.62
N GLU A 135 -19.18 12.18 -14.33
CA GLU A 135 -18.25 13.20 -13.82
C GLU A 135 -17.29 12.61 -12.80
N ILE A 136 -16.14 13.26 -12.61
CA ILE A 136 -15.25 12.98 -11.49
C ILE A 136 -15.65 13.86 -10.31
N GLU A 137 -15.97 13.23 -9.19
CA GLU A 137 -16.16 13.93 -7.93
C GLU A 137 -14.83 14.00 -7.17
N TRP A 138 -14.49 15.19 -6.69
CA TRP A 138 -13.29 15.44 -5.90
C TRP A 138 -13.66 15.93 -4.52
N LYS A 139 -13.01 15.39 -3.50
CA LYS A 139 -13.16 15.88 -2.13
C LYS A 139 -11.82 16.01 -1.44
N GLU A 140 -11.65 17.14 -0.77
CA GLU A 140 -10.51 17.42 0.10
C GLU A 140 -10.95 17.30 1.56
N SER A 141 -10.03 16.88 2.43
CA SER A 141 -10.27 16.83 3.87
C SER A 141 -10.62 18.21 4.41
N LEU A 142 -11.51 18.30 5.39
CA LEU A 142 -11.90 19.57 5.98
C LEU A 142 -10.78 20.23 6.80
N TRP A 143 -9.87 19.41 7.34
CA TRP A 143 -8.84 19.85 8.29
C TRP A 143 -7.48 19.20 7.98
N PRO A 144 -6.37 19.84 8.36
CA PRO A 144 -5.04 19.29 8.12
C PRO A 144 -4.78 18.03 8.96
N ASN A 145 -4.09 17.09 8.35
CA ASN A 145 -3.75 15.75 8.82
C ASN A 145 -4.94 14.79 8.92
N TYR A 146 -6.11 15.12 8.37
CA TYR A 146 -7.20 14.14 8.26
C TYR A 146 -7.16 13.48 6.89
N THR A 147 -7.31 12.16 6.84
CA THR A 147 -7.58 11.44 5.57
C THR A 147 -9.05 11.61 5.17
N ILE A 148 -9.30 11.86 3.88
CA ILE A 148 -10.59 11.72 3.21
C ILE A 148 -10.45 10.64 2.11
N MET A 149 -11.45 9.76 2.01
CA MET A 149 -11.52 8.76 0.93
C MET A 149 -12.93 8.73 0.33
N GLY A 150 -13.00 8.63 -0.99
CA GLY A 150 -14.23 8.41 -1.74
C GLY A 150 -14.28 7.01 -2.32
N VAL A 151 -15.47 6.41 -2.35
CA VAL A 151 -15.73 5.13 -3.03
C VAL A 151 -17.05 5.21 -3.75
N TYR A 152 -17.08 4.81 -5.03
CA TYR A 152 -18.33 4.72 -5.76
C TYR A 152 -19.15 3.52 -5.28
N ASN A 153 -20.35 3.78 -4.74
CA ASN A 153 -21.31 2.74 -4.41
C ASN A 153 -22.19 2.46 -5.63
N ALA A 154 -21.95 1.34 -6.30
CA ALA A 154 -22.68 0.96 -7.51
C ALA A 154 -24.17 0.67 -7.28
N ALA A 155 -24.57 0.24 -6.09
CA ALA A 155 -25.97 -0.04 -5.77
C ALA A 155 -26.78 1.25 -5.52
N LEU A 156 -26.16 2.24 -4.87
CA LEU A 156 -26.77 3.54 -4.61
C LEU A 156 -26.54 4.55 -5.74
N LYS A 157 -25.61 4.26 -6.66
CA LYS A 157 -25.21 5.14 -7.78
C LYS A 157 -24.70 6.51 -7.33
N VAL A 158 -23.95 6.53 -6.23
CA VAL A 158 -23.36 7.74 -5.65
C VAL A 158 -21.95 7.45 -5.17
N VAL A 159 -21.13 8.50 -5.04
CA VAL A 159 -19.87 8.41 -4.30
C VAL A 159 -20.14 8.59 -2.82
N GLU A 160 -19.75 7.62 -2.02
CA GLU A 160 -19.72 7.73 -0.57
C GLU A 160 -18.36 8.26 -0.11
N TRP A 161 -18.38 9.18 0.84
CA TRP A 161 -17.19 9.84 1.35
C TRP A 161 -17.04 9.60 2.83
N LYS A 162 -15.83 9.26 3.27
CA LYS A 162 -15.50 9.18 4.69
C LYS A 162 -14.23 9.94 5.00
N GLN A 163 -14.31 10.77 6.03
CA GLN A 163 -13.15 11.38 6.66
C GLN A 163 -12.79 10.59 7.91
N SER A 164 -11.50 10.55 8.21
CA SER A 164 -11.01 10.04 9.49
C SER A 164 -11.62 10.79 10.67
N THR A 165 -11.76 10.10 11.80
CA THR A 165 -12.32 10.64 13.04
C THR A 165 -11.35 11.61 13.72
N TYR A 166 -10.06 11.32 13.63
CA TYR A 166 -8.99 12.01 14.36
C TYR A 166 -7.83 12.39 13.43
N PRO A 167 -7.05 13.44 13.75
CA PRO A 167 -5.92 13.81 12.94
C PRO A 167 -4.85 12.71 12.98
N ARG A 168 -4.25 12.45 11.83
CA ARG A 168 -3.25 11.42 11.53
C ARG A 168 -3.79 9.99 11.56
N TYR A 169 -5.11 9.80 11.67
CA TYR A 169 -5.70 8.50 11.44
C TYR A 169 -6.00 8.37 9.96
N ASP A 170 -5.64 7.21 9.41
CA ASP A 170 -5.99 6.88 8.04
C ASP A 170 -7.33 6.16 7.95
N VAL A 171 -8.06 6.39 6.85
CA VAL A 171 -9.35 5.76 6.57
C VAL A 171 -9.40 5.27 5.13
N HIS A 172 -9.85 4.03 4.96
CA HIS A 172 -9.97 3.40 3.65
C HIS A 172 -11.35 2.78 3.47
N GLY A 173 -11.85 2.83 2.25
CA GLY A 173 -13.16 2.31 1.88
C GLY A 173 -13.06 1.33 0.73
N VAL A 174 -13.89 0.29 0.76
CA VAL A 174 -13.99 -0.70 -0.32
C VAL A 174 -15.45 -1.02 -0.56
N TYR A 175 -15.89 -0.96 -1.81
CA TYR A 175 -17.23 -1.42 -2.17
C TYR A 175 -17.29 -2.95 -2.11
N ASN A 176 -18.17 -3.49 -1.30
CA ASN A 176 -18.46 -4.92 -1.24
C ASN A 176 -19.71 -5.24 -2.11
N PRO A 177 -19.56 -5.96 -3.23
CA PRO A 177 -20.67 -6.29 -4.12
C PRO A 177 -21.68 -7.30 -3.53
N GLU A 178 -21.30 -8.11 -2.55
CA GLU A 178 -22.20 -9.09 -1.91
C GLU A 178 -23.16 -8.39 -0.95
N THR A 179 -22.65 -7.43 -0.17
CA THR A 179 -23.45 -6.65 0.77
C THR A 179 -24.04 -5.39 0.14
N LYS A 180 -23.57 -5.01 -1.06
CA LYS A 180 -23.96 -3.80 -1.81
C LYS A 180 -23.71 -2.51 -1.03
N LYS A 181 -22.66 -2.49 -0.22
CA LYS A 181 -22.30 -1.38 0.65
C LYS A 181 -20.82 -1.07 0.54
N VAL A 182 -20.44 0.17 0.82
CA VAL A 182 -19.05 0.50 1.11
C VAL A 182 -18.74 0.09 2.54
N GLU A 183 -17.74 -0.75 2.70
CA GLU A 183 -17.15 -1.07 3.98
C GLU A 183 -16.00 -0.12 4.25
N TRP A 184 -15.97 0.45 5.45
CA TRP A 184 -15.00 1.45 5.84
C TRP A 184 -14.18 0.93 7.00
N LYS A 185 -12.86 1.12 6.95
CA LYS A 185 -11.97 0.85 8.07
C LYS A 185 -11.08 2.06 8.33
N GLU A 186 -10.89 2.34 9.61
CA GLU A 186 -9.98 3.35 10.10
C GLU A 186 -8.87 2.64 10.87
N THR A 187 -7.68 3.23 10.85
CA THR A 187 -6.53 2.74 11.60
C THR A 187 -6.78 2.75 13.11
N SER A 188 -6.12 1.86 13.84
CA SER A 188 -6.27 1.81 15.31
C SER A 188 -5.43 2.88 16.03
N TYR A 189 -4.39 3.39 15.36
CA TYR A 189 -3.40 4.29 15.92
C TYR A 189 -3.00 5.38 14.92
N PRO A 190 -2.58 6.58 15.38
CA PRO A 190 -2.18 7.66 14.50
C PRO A 190 -0.88 7.32 13.75
N ASN A 191 -0.78 7.85 12.54
CA ASN A 191 0.31 7.69 11.58
C ASN A 191 0.48 6.27 11.02
N TYR A 192 -0.46 5.37 11.24
CA TYR A 192 -0.55 4.14 10.47
C TYR A 192 -1.32 4.41 9.17
N GLU A 193 -1.06 3.62 8.13
CA GLU A 193 -1.86 3.59 6.91
C GLU A 193 -2.64 2.27 6.86
N ILE A 194 -3.85 2.31 6.30
CA ILE A 194 -4.67 1.12 6.10
C ILE A 194 -5.17 1.06 4.67
N THR A 195 -5.19 -0.16 4.13
CA THR A 195 -5.73 -0.42 2.80
C THR A 195 -6.58 -1.67 2.82
N GLY A 196 -7.51 -1.77 1.87
CA GLY A 196 -8.32 -2.95 1.70
C GLY A 196 -8.66 -3.21 0.25
N ALA A 197 -9.01 -4.46 -0.03
CA ALA A 197 -9.54 -4.85 -1.32
C ALA A 197 -10.61 -5.94 -1.13
N TYR A 198 -11.58 -5.95 -2.03
CA TYR A 198 -12.61 -6.99 -2.04
C TYR A 198 -12.05 -8.27 -2.66
N ASP A 199 -12.07 -9.35 -1.89
CA ASP A 199 -11.71 -10.68 -2.34
C ASP A 199 -12.97 -11.40 -2.85
N SER A 200 -13.05 -11.65 -4.16
CA SER A 200 -14.19 -12.32 -4.78
C SER A 200 -14.31 -13.80 -4.42
N GLN A 201 -13.22 -14.45 -4.02
CA GLN A 201 -13.24 -15.85 -3.58
C GLN A 201 -13.72 -15.97 -2.14
N LEU A 202 -13.17 -15.13 -1.26
CA LEU A 202 -13.56 -15.10 0.15
C LEU A 202 -14.88 -14.35 0.36
N LYS A 203 -15.38 -13.66 -0.68
CA LYS A 203 -16.62 -12.87 -0.67
C LYS A 203 -16.66 -11.82 0.44
N LYS A 204 -15.52 -11.19 0.70
CA LYS A 204 -15.35 -10.22 1.79
C LYS A 204 -14.25 -9.23 1.48
N VAL A 205 -14.26 -8.10 2.17
CA VAL A 205 -13.13 -7.18 2.14
C VAL A 205 -12.02 -7.71 3.04
N VAL A 206 -10.80 -7.75 2.51
CA VAL A 206 -9.58 -8.05 3.24
C VAL A 206 -8.85 -6.73 3.50
N TRP A 207 -8.45 -6.53 4.75
CA TRP A 207 -7.82 -5.30 5.21
C TRP A 207 -6.40 -5.58 5.67
N LYS A 208 -5.49 -4.66 5.38
CA LYS A 208 -4.14 -4.67 5.96
C LYS A 208 -3.74 -3.27 6.39
N GLU A 209 -3.25 -3.18 7.61
CA GLU A 209 -2.64 -1.98 8.19
C GLU A 209 -1.13 -2.15 8.10
N ALA A 210 -0.41 -1.04 7.88
CA ALA A 210 1.06 -1.07 7.84
C ALA A 210 1.63 -1.62 9.16
N ALA A 211 2.73 -2.36 9.10
CA ALA A 211 3.32 -2.97 10.31
C ALA A 211 3.88 -1.94 11.30
N GLN A 212 4.22 -0.74 10.83
CA GLN A 212 4.86 0.32 11.60
C GLN A 212 4.27 1.70 11.26
N PRO A 213 4.30 2.66 12.21
CA PRO A 213 3.83 4.01 11.92
C PRO A 213 4.74 4.67 10.87
N HIS A 214 4.14 5.53 10.05
CA HIS A 214 4.75 6.24 8.93
C HIS A 214 5.14 5.37 7.75
N TYR A 215 4.90 4.06 7.79
CA TYR A 215 5.03 3.22 6.61
C TYR A 215 3.75 3.27 5.80
N SER A 216 3.91 3.32 4.47
CA SER A 216 2.79 3.30 3.55
C SER A 216 2.47 1.87 3.15
N ILE A 217 1.20 1.57 2.90
CA ILE A 217 0.76 0.25 2.44
C ILE A 217 -0.26 0.37 1.31
N ALA A 218 -0.04 -0.37 0.23
CA ALA A 218 -0.97 -0.42 -0.90
C ALA A 218 -1.44 -1.86 -1.16
N ALA A 219 -2.71 -1.98 -1.56
CA ALA A 219 -3.32 -3.21 -2.00
C ALA A 219 -3.66 -3.11 -3.49
N VAL A 220 -3.38 -4.17 -4.24
CA VAL A 220 -3.77 -4.29 -5.64
C VAL A 220 -4.53 -5.59 -5.83
N LYS A 221 -5.75 -5.50 -6.37
CA LYS A 221 -6.46 -6.67 -6.88
C LYS A 221 -5.85 -7.05 -8.23
N VAL A 222 -5.18 -8.20 -8.28
CA VAL A 222 -4.63 -8.82 -9.49
C VAL A 222 -5.66 -9.84 -9.97
N SER A 223 -6.59 -9.42 -10.83
CA SER A 223 -7.58 -10.33 -11.42
C SER A 223 -7.77 -10.07 -12.91
N ASN A 224 -7.73 -11.16 -13.69
CA ASN A 224 -8.44 -11.27 -14.95
C ASN A 224 -9.76 -11.99 -14.66
N ASP A 225 -10.78 -11.23 -14.28
CA ASP A 225 -12.19 -11.68 -14.35
C ASP A 225 -12.80 -11.17 -15.66
#